data_AF-A0A955LUJ1-F1
#
_entry.id   AF-A0A955LUJ1-F1
#
_cell.length_a   1.000
_cell.length_b   1.000
_cell.length_c   1.000
_cell.angle_alpha   90.00
_cell.angle_beta   90.00
_cell.angle_gamma   90.00
#
_symmetry.space_group_name_H-M   'P 1'
#
loop_
_entity.id
_entity.type
_entity.pdbx_description
1 polymer ?
#
loop_
_entity_poly.entity_id
_entity_poly.type
_entity_poly.pdbx_seq_one_letter_code
_entity_poly.pdbx_strand_id
1 'polypeptide(L)'
;MKLQIKQTVLIVSGFVLLSGLLAGGTRISDPLTLSIPAARAAINPSPIVIPNASPDALIDKIIVLSGLQKQINYVSEKLLEDIHQSPKKPDDPILVEEIEKIVTEVYKPEFFLQQLRNALKQNFKHEQLETLVQMFSTPLMRKITRIESREFDLDDLEAFIENLVRTPLPTNRLRLLQDLETVTRT
;
A
#
# COMPACT_ATOMS: atom_id res chain seq x y z
N MET A 1 -39.24 -11.95 8.73
CA MET A 1 -37.94 -12.49 9.19
C MET A 1 -36.86 -11.51 8.74
N LYS A 2 -36.25 -10.76 9.67
CA LYS A 2 -35.31 -9.66 9.37
C LYS A 2 -33.92 -10.24 9.10
N LEU A 3 -33.39 -10.05 7.88
CA LEU A 3 -32.02 -10.43 7.53
C LEU A 3 -31.09 -9.24 7.82
N GLN A 4 -30.21 -9.42 8.81
CA GLN A 4 -29.20 -8.45 9.23
C GLN A 4 -28.06 -8.41 8.20
N ILE A 5 -27.97 -7.31 7.45
CA ILE A 5 -26.84 -7.02 6.55
C ILE A 5 -25.68 -6.53 7.42
N LYS A 6 -24.69 -7.38 7.65
CA LYS A 6 -23.42 -6.94 8.24
C LYS A 6 -22.66 -6.15 7.17
N GLN A 7 -22.60 -4.84 7.34
CA GLN A 7 -21.74 -3.94 6.57
C GLN A 7 -20.28 -4.22 6.91
N THR A 8 -19.51 -4.68 5.92
CA THR A 8 -18.06 -4.77 6.02
C THR A 8 -17.50 -3.37 5.79
N VAL A 9 -17.05 -2.73 6.86
CA VAL A 9 -16.38 -1.43 6.81
C VAL A 9 -14.97 -1.63 6.25
N LEU A 10 -14.74 -1.13 5.04
CA LEU A 10 -13.41 -0.96 4.47
C LEU A 10 -12.72 0.19 5.23
N ILE A 11 -11.82 -0.15 6.15
CA ILE A 11 -11.02 0.86 6.87
C ILE A 11 -9.94 1.34 5.92
N VAL A 12 -10.21 2.44 5.22
CA VAL A 12 -9.19 3.28 4.60
C VAL A 12 -8.52 4.04 5.75
N SER A 13 -7.39 3.53 6.24
CA SER A 13 -6.63 4.22 7.28
C SER A 13 -6.01 5.48 6.70
N GLY A 14 -6.67 6.60 6.96
CA GLY A 14 -6.23 7.94 6.60
C GLY A 14 -4.97 8.36 7.36
N PHE A 15 -4.08 9.02 6.62
CA PHE A 15 -2.94 9.78 7.10
C PHE A 15 -3.38 10.80 8.16
N VAL A 16 -2.89 10.66 9.40
CA VAL A 16 -3.01 11.72 10.42
C VAL A 16 -1.77 12.61 10.36
N LEU A 17 -2.00 13.87 10.03
CA LEU A 17 -1.03 14.97 10.01
C LEU A 17 -0.37 15.16 11.38
N LEU A 18 0.95 15.07 11.47
CA LEU A 18 1.70 15.51 12.64
C LEU A 18 2.17 16.96 12.45
N SER A 19 1.30 17.90 12.82
CA SER A 19 1.65 19.30 13.11
C SER A 19 1.58 19.50 14.61
N GLY A 20 2.71 19.67 15.29
CA GLY A 20 2.70 19.91 16.74
C GLY A 20 4.08 19.80 17.38
N LEU A 21 4.91 20.81 17.16
CA LEU A 21 6.14 21.04 17.94
C LEU A 21 5.80 21.88 19.19
N LEU A 22 6.48 21.58 20.30
CA LEU A 22 6.69 22.40 21.51
C LEU A 22 5.64 22.34 22.63
N ALA A 23 5.90 21.52 23.66
CA ALA A 23 6.26 21.98 25.01
C ALA A 23 6.21 20.80 26.00
N GLY A 24 7.21 20.68 26.87
CA GLY A 24 7.17 19.80 28.05
C GLY A 24 8.25 18.72 28.03
N GLY A 25 9.32 18.95 28.79
CA GLY A 25 10.49 18.09 28.82
C GLY A 25 10.26 16.76 29.54
N THR A 26 10.73 15.69 28.91
CA THR A 26 11.24 14.51 29.60
C THR A 26 12.58 14.16 28.98
N ARG A 27 13.63 14.10 29.82
CA ARG A 27 14.98 13.68 29.44
C ARG A 27 14.94 12.33 28.72
N ILE A 28 15.19 12.33 27.41
CA ILE A 28 15.54 11.12 26.66
C ILE A 28 17.06 11.02 26.72
N SER A 29 17.56 10.16 27.61
CA SER A 29 18.96 9.75 27.63
C SER A 29 19.22 8.78 26.48
N ASP A 30 20.24 9.12 25.69
CA ASP A 30 20.80 8.48 24.50
C ASP A 30 19.99 8.55 23.19
N PRO A 31 20.42 9.37 22.20
CA PRO A 31 19.78 9.38 20.90
C PRO A 31 20.02 8.04 20.22
N LEU A 32 18.92 7.37 19.86
CA LEU A 32 18.88 6.30 18.87
C LEU A 32 19.49 6.80 17.57
N THR A 33 20.79 6.62 17.39
CA THR A 33 21.47 6.92 16.14
C THR A 33 21.20 5.78 15.15
N LEU A 34 19.99 5.79 14.56
CA LEU A 34 19.96 5.60 13.12
C LEU A 34 21.04 6.52 12.58
N SER A 35 22.02 6.00 11.86
CA SER A 35 23.00 6.87 11.22
C SER A 35 22.17 7.84 10.39
N ILE A 36 22.09 9.09 10.83
CA ILE A 36 21.24 10.14 10.27
C ILE A 36 21.36 10.17 8.73
N PRO A 37 22.54 9.90 8.12
CA PRO A 37 22.67 9.77 6.67
C PRO A 37 21.78 8.70 6.03
N ALA A 38 21.67 7.50 6.61
CA ALA A 38 20.93 6.39 6.03
C ALA A 38 19.40 6.59 6.11
N ALA A 39 18.89 7.08 7.24
CA ALA A 39 17.48 7.41 7.40
C ALA A 39 17.07 8.56 6.47
N ARG A 40 17.90 9.63 6.40
CA ARG A 40 17.69 10.73 5.45
C ARG A 40 17.73 10.27 4.00
N ALA A 41 18.68 9.41 3.64
CA ALA A 41 18.76 8.87 2.28
C ALA A 41 17.53 8.04 1.89
N ALA A 42 16.87 7.38 2.85
CA ALA A 42 15.68 6.57 2.58
C ALA A 42 14.40 7.39 2.37
N ILE A 43 14.28 8.57 3.00
CA ILE A 43 13.11 9.46 2.90
C ILE A 43 13.33 10.62 1.93
N ASN A 44 14.58 10.89 1.53
CA ASN A 44 14.85 11.86 0.49
C ASN A 44 14.39 11.29 -0.86
N PRO A 45 13.60 12.04 -1.64
CA PRO A 45 13.20 11.59 -2.95
C PRO A 45 14.46 11.36 -3.80
N SER A 46 14.54 10.20 -4.46
CA SER A 46 15.45 10.09 -5.60
C SER A 46 14.99 11.16 -6.60
N PRO A 47 15.90 11.98 -7.19
CA PRO A 47 15.48 13.10 -8.02
C PRO A 47 14.75 12.59 -9.26
N ILE A 48 13.42 12.55 -9.16
CA ILE A 48 12.48 12.38 -10.27
C ILE A 48 11.78 13.73 -10.36
N VAL A 49 12.50 14.70 -10.92
CA VAL A 49 11.91 15.95 -11.36
C VAL A 49 11.44 15.67 -12.79
N ILE A 50 10.14 15.81 -13.04
CA ILE A 50 9.61 15.80 -14.40
C ILE A 50 9.28 17.27 -14.71
N PRO A 51 10.23 18.04 -15.27
CA PRO A 51 9.99 19.45 -15.52
C PRO A 51 8.81 19.60 -16.49
N ASN A 52 7.84 20.44 -16.12
CA ASN A 52 6.63 20.73 -16.91
C ASN A 52 5.78 19.49 -17.23
N ALA A 53 5.72 18.51 -16.33
CA ALA A 53 4.82 17.38 -16.48
C ALA A 53 3.36 17.86 -16.57
N SER A 54 2.56 17.28 -17.46
CA SER A 54 1.12 17.50 -17.40
C SER A 54 0.53 16.82 -16.15
N PRO A 55 -0.61 17.29 -15.62
CA PRO A 55 -1.32 16.58 -14.54
C PRO A 55 -1.56 15.10 -14.84
N ASP A 56 -1.86 14.78 -16.10
CA ASP A 56 -2.09 13.42 -16.57
C ASP A 56 -0.84 12.55 -16.44
N ALA A 57 0.32 13.08 -16.84
CA ALA A 57 1.59 12.38 -16.71
C ALA A 57 1.98 12.14 -15.23
N LEU A 58 1.71 13.09 -14.35
CA LEU A 58 1.93 12.92 -12.91
C LEU A 58 1.02 11.85 -12.33
N ILE A 59 -0.26 11.83 -12.73
CA ILE A 59 -1.23 10.83 -12.28
C ILE A 59 -0.84 9.43 -12.73
N ASP A 60 -0.48 9.26 -14.01
CA ASP A 60 0.00 7.97 -14.51
C ASP A 60 1.23 7.50 -13.71
N LYS A 61 2.12 8.43 -13.36
CA LYS A 61 3.29 8.13 -12.53
C LYS A 61 2.90 7.69 -11.11
N ILE A 62 1.95 8.37 -10.47
CA ILE A 62 1.45 8.01 -9.13
C ILE A 62 0.84 6.61 -9.16
N ILE A 63 -0.01 6.31 -10.16
CA ILE A 63 -0.68 5.00 -10.30
C ILE A 63 0.34 3.86 -10.39
N VAL A 64 1.46 4.09 -11.09
CA VAL A 64 2.55 3.11 -11.18
C VAL A 64 3.35 3.03 -9.88
N LEU A 65 3.82 4.16 -9.33
CA LEU A 65 4.72 4.17 -8.16
C LEU A 65 4.05 3.71 -6.87
N SER A 66 2.74 3.94 -6.74
CA SER A 66 1.93 3.45 -5.62
C SER A 66 1.59 1.97 -5.72
N GLY A 67 1.86 1.31 -6.86
CA GLY A 67 1.50 -0.09 -7.09
C GLY A 67 0.01 -0.31 -7.40
N LEU A 68 -0.80 0.74 -7.46
CA LEU A 68 -2.24 0.66 -7.75
C LEU A 68 -2.51 0.04 -9.12
N GLN A 69 -1.66 0.30 -10.12
CA GLN A 69 -1.80 -0.36 -11.43
C GLN A 69 -1.78 -1.87 -11.31
N LYS A 70 -0.80 -2.39 -10.55
CA LYS A 70 -0.65 -3.82 -10.34
C LYS A 70 -1.89 -4.37 -9.63
N GLN A 71 -2.28 -3.75 -8.52
CA GLN A 71 -3.45 -4.17 -7.75
C GLN A 71 -4.72 -4.23 -8.59
N ILE A 72 -5.01 -3.19 -9.40
CA ILE A 72 -6.19 -3.15 -10.27
C ILE A 72 -6.15 -4.28 -11.32
N ASN A 73 -4.98 -4.55 -11.91
CA ASN A 73 -4.84 -5.60 -12.91
C ASN A 73 -5.11 -7.01 -12.34
N TYR A 74 -4.85 -7.24 -11.05
CA TYR A 74 -5.06 -8.54 -10.41
C TYR A 74 -6.48 -8.75 -9.84
N VAL A 75 -7.33 -7.72 -9.78
CA VAL A 75 -8.67 -7.84 -9.15
C VAL A 75 -9.53 -8.89 -9.86
N SER A 76 -9.58 -8.87 -11.19
CA SER A 76 -10.39 -9.82 -11.97
C SER A 76 -9.89 -11.25 -11.80
N GLU A 77 -8.58 -11.47 -11.91
CA GLU A 77 -7.95 -12.77 -11.71
C GLU A 77 -8.25 -13.34 -10.32
N LYS A 78 -8.12 -12.52 -9.27
CA LYS A 78 -8.42 -12.93 -7.91
C LYS A 78 -9.90 -13.29 -7.71
N LEU A 79 -10.80 -12.51 -8.29
CA LEU A 79 -12.24 -12.80 -8.23
C LEU A 79 -12.58 -14.12 -8.94
N LEU A 80 -11.95 -14.39 -10.09
CA LEU A 80 -12.14 -15.64 -10.81
C LEU A 80 -11.59 -16.83 -10.00
N GLU A 81 -10.41 -16.69 -9.41
CA GLU A 81 -9.83 -17.69 -8.51
C GLU A 81 -10.77 -18.00 -7.33
N ASP A 82 -11.30 -16.95 -6.68
CA ASP A 82 -12.24 -17.10 -5.57
C ASP A 82 -13.54 -17.80 -6.00
N ILE A 83 -14.02 -17.54 -7.22
CA ILE A 83 -15.19 -18.24 -7.80
C ILE A 83 -14.88 -19.72 -8.03
N HIS A 84 -13.71 -20.03 -8.58
CA HIS A 84 -13.28 -21.41 -8.84
C HIS A 84 -13.10 -22.23 -7.56
N GLN A 85 -12.58 -21.60 -6.51
CA GLN A 85 -12.34 -22.23 -5.21
C GLN A 85 -13.57 -22.18 -4.29
N SER A 86 -14.64 -21.48 -4.68
CA SER A 86 -15.82 -21.31 -3.84
C SER A 86 -16.53 -22.64 -3.57
N PRO A 87 -16.84 -22.97 -2.31
CA PRO A 87 -17.67 -24.13 -1.99
C PRO A 87 -19.13 -23.96 -2.44
N LYS A 88 -19.51 -22.77 -2.93
CA LYS A 88 -20.83 -22.46 -3.49
C LYS A 88 -20.81 -22.35 -5.01
N LYS A 89 -19.73 -22.76 -5.67
CA LYS A 89 -19.67 -22.76 -7.14
C LYS A 89 -20.80 -23.64 -7.69
N PRO A 90 -21.59 -23.17 -8.68
CA PRO A 90 -22.58 -24.01 -9.34
C PRO A 90 -21.92 -25.25 -9.97
N ASP A 91 -22.63 -26.37 -9.96
CA ASP A 91 -22.19 -27.61 -10.62
C ASP A 91 -22.38 -27.53 -12.16
N ASP A 92 -23.29 -26.66 -12.63
CA ASP A 92 -23.56 -26.46 -14.04
C ASP A 92 -22.42 -25.65 -14.70
N PRO A 93 -21.67 -26.25 -15.65
CA PRO A 93 -20.55 -25.60 -16.29
C PRO A 93 -20.97 -24.39 -17.15
N ILE A 94 -22.19 -24.36 -17.69
CA ILE A 94 -22.67 -23.25 -18.51
C ILE A 94 -22.90 -22.02 -17.61
N LEU A 95 -23.51 -22.21 -16.43
CA LEU A 95 -23.69 -21.13 -15.46
C LEU A 95 -22.36 -20.61 -14.92
N VAL A 96 -21.36 -21.47 -14.72
CA VAL A 96 -20.02 -21.04 -14.31
C VAL A 96 -19.37 -20.17 -15.39
N GLU A 97 -19.43 -20.57 -16.65
CA GLU A 97 -18.90 -19.79 -17.78
C GLU A 97 -19.60 -18.42 -17.91
N GLU A 98 -20.93 -18.35 -17.72
CA GLU A 98 -21.67 -17.09 -17.72
C GLU A 98 -21.20 -16.14 -16.59
N ILE A 99 -20.97 -16.67 -15.39
CA ILE A 99 -20.48 -15.89 -14.25
C ILE A 99 -19.07 -15.36 -14.54
N GLU A 100 -18.17 -16.21 -15.03
CA GLU A 100 -16.79 -15.82 -15.39
C GLU A 100 -16.78 -14.71 -16.44
N LYS A 101 -17.64 -14.83 -17.46
CA LYS A 101 -17.82 -13.81 -18.49
C LYS A 101 -18.28 -12.48 -17.89
N ILE A 102 -19.27 -12.49 -17.01
CA ILE A 102 -19.76 -11.28 -16.32
C ILE A 102 -18.62 -10.63 -15.52
N VAL A 103 -17.86 -11.42 -14.76
CA VAL A 103 -16.74 -10.90 -13.97
C VAL A 103 -15.69 -10.26 -14.86
N THR A 104 -15.30 -10.93 -15.95
CA THR A 104 -14.29 -10.41 -16.88
C THR A 104 -14.77 -9.16 -17.62
N GLU A 105 -16.07 -9.05 -17.90
CA GLU A 105 -16.65 -7.89 -18.58
C GLU A 105 -16.83 -6.68 -17.65
N VAL A 106 -17.28 -6.91 -16.42
CA VAL A 106 -17.53 -5.86 -15.44
C VAL A 106 -16.23 -5.35 -14.83
N TYR A 107 -15.28 -6.25 -14.56
CA TYR A 107 -14.03 -5.92 -13.88
C TYR A 107 -12.86 -5.66 -14.83
N LYS A 108 -13.11 -4.96 -15.94
CA LYS A 108 -12.05 -4.56 -16.88
C LYS A 108 -11.09 -3.55 -16.22
N PRO A 109 -9.78 -3.83 -16.17
CA PRO A 109 -8.80 -2.94 -15.54
C PRO A 109 -8.83 -1.52 -16.11
N GLU A 110 -9.09 -1.37 -17.41
CA GLU A 110 -9.12 -0.09 -18.10
C GLU A 110 -10.19 0.85 -17.53
N PHE A 111 -11.36 0.31 -17.18
CA PHE A 111 -12.45 1.09 -16.61
C PHE A 111 -12.08 1.64 -15.23
N PHE A 112 -11.53 0.79 -14.35
CA PHE A 112 -11.07 1.22 -13.03
C PHE A 112 -9.93 2.22 -13.10
N LEU A 113 -8.96 1.99 -13.99
CA LEU A 113 -7.84 2.92 -14.19
C LEU A 113 -8.33 4.28 -14.69
N GLN A 114 -9.33 4.32 -15.57
CA GLN A 114 -9.94 5.59 -16.00
C GLN A 114 -10.66 6.30 -14.84
N GLN A 115 -11.44 5.57 -14.03
CA GLN A 115 -12.13 6.15 -12.88
C GLN A 115 -11.14 6.66 -11.81
N LEU A 116 -10.06 5.91 -11.58
CA LEU A 116 -8.97 6.34 -10.69
C LEU A 116 -8.30 7.61 -11.20
N ARG A 117 -7.98 7.67 -12.50
CA ARG A 117 -7.44 8.90 -13.11
C ARG A 117 -8.38 10.08 -12.91
N ASN A 118 -9.66 9.91 -13.20
CA ASN A 118 -10.67 10.97 -13.03
C ASN A 118 -10.76 11.43 -11.57
N ALA A 119 -10.78 10.50 -10.62
CA ALA A 119 -10.79 10.82 -9.19
C ALA A 119 -9.54 11.60 -8.77
N LEU A 120 -8.36 11.19 -9.22
CA LEU A 120 -7.12 11.91 -8.92
C LEU A 120 -7.10 13.32 -9.53
N LYS A 121 -7.56 13.48 -10.76
CA LYS A 121 -7.69 14.81 -11.42
C LYS A 121 -8.64 15.73 -10.67
N GLN A 122 -9.76 15.21 -10.17
CA GLN A 122 -10.79 16.01 -9.51
C GLN A 122 -10.40 16.42 -8.09
N ASN A 123 -9.65 15.58 -7.37
CA ASN A 123 -9.40 15.77 -5.95
C ASN A 123 -8.03 16.39 -5.62
N PHE A 124 -7.08 16.43 -6.58
CA PHE A 124 -5.73 16.91 -6.34
C PHE A 124 -5.33 18.04 -7.28
N LYS A 125 -4.72 19.08 -6.70
CA LYS A 125 -4.07 20.15 -7.46
C LYS A 125 -2.72 19.70 -8.01
N HIS A 126 -2.22 20.39 -9.03
CA HIS A 126 -0.96 20.08 -9.69
C HIS A 126 0.22 19.91 -8.71
N GLU A 127 0.45 20.87 -7.82
CA GLU A 127 1.53 20.83 -6.81
C GLU A 127 1.40 19.63 -5.84
N GLN A 128 0.16 19.21 -5.54
CA GLN A 128 -0.08 18.04 -4.71
C GLN A 128 0.26 16.74 -5.46
N LEU A 129 -0.02 16.67 -6.75
CA LEU A 129 0.39 15.55 -7.60
C LEU A 129 1.91 15.45 -7.69
N GLU A 130 2.62 16.57 -7.86
CA GLU A 130 4.09 16.60 -7.83
C GLU A 130 4.63 16.11 -6.49
N THR A 131 4.04 16.56 -5.38
CA THR A 131 4.40 16.12 -4.03
C THR A 131 4.21 14.61 -3.85
N LEU A 132 3.09 14.06 -4.34
CA LEU A 132 2.82 12.62 -4.30
C LEU A 132 3.83 11.84 -5.13
N VAL A 133 4.16 12.30 -6.35
CA VAL A 133 5.20 11.68 -7.17
C VAL A 133 6.52 11.65 -6.42
N GLN A 134 6.93 12.76 -5.80
CA GLN A 134 8.18 12.82 -5.02
C GLN A 134 8.15 11.85 -3.83
N MET A 135 7.05 11.81 -3.08
CA MET A 135 6.88 10.92 -1.93
C MET A 135 7.01 9.44 -2.34
N PHE A 136 6.26 9.00 -3.34
CA PHE A 136 6.31 7.62 -3.83
C PHE A 136 7.64 7.28 -4.53
N SER A 137 8.40 8.30 -4.93
CA SER A 137 9.74 8.14 -5.52
C SER A 137 10.84 7.92 -4.48
N THR A 138 10.56 8.04 -3.17
CA THR A 138 11.57 7.79 -2.13
C THR A 138 11.96 6.31 -2.08
N PRO A 139 13.23 5.98 -1.76
CA PRO A 139 13.64 4.58 -1.58
C PRO A 139 12.79 3.81 -0.56
N LEU A 140 12.36 4.47 0.52
CA LEU A 140 11.47 3.88 1.52
C LEU A 140 10.10 3.54 0.92
N MET A 141 9.42 4.48 0.25
CA MET A 141 8.10 4.21 -0.32
C MET A 141 8.16 3.16 -1.43
N ARG A 142 9.19 3.17 -2.28
CA ARG A 142 9.38 2.08 -3.25
C ARG A 142 9.53 0.71 -2.57
N LYS A 143 10.20 0.67 -1.41
CA LYS A 143 10.32 -0.57 -0.63
C LYS A 143 8.97 -0.98 -0.03
N ILE A 144 8.18 -0.04 0.50
CA ILE A 144 6.84 -0.28 1.04
C ILE A 144 5.92 -0.81 -0.07
N THR A 145 5.79 -0.10 -1.19
CA THR A 145 5.00 -0.54 -2.35
C THR A 145 5.40 -1.96 -2.78
N ARG A 146 6.70 -2.23 -2.86
CA ARG A 146 7.19 -3.56 -3.23
C ARG A 146 6.76 -4.63 -2.23
N ILE A 147 6.81 -4.36 -0.93
CA ILE A 147 6.39 -5.30 0.11
C ILE A 147 4.88 -5.53 0.04
N GLU A 148 4.09 -4.47 -0.08
CA GLU A 148 2.62 -4.55 -0.18
C GLU A 148 2.14 -5.24 -1.46
N SER A 149 2.95 -5.19 -2.52
CA SER A 149 2.63 -5.81 -3.82
C SER A 149 2.98 -7.29 -3.92
N ARG A 150 3.61 -7.87 -2.90
CA ARG A 150 3.95 -9.30 -2.88
C ARG A 150 2.74 -10.10 -2.41
N GLU A 151 2.50 -11.21 -3.10
CA GLU A 151 1.69 -12.26 -2.51
C GLU A 151 2.40 -12.81 -1.28
N PHE A 152 1.63 -13.11 -0.25
CA PHE A 152 2.17 -13.64 0.98
C PHE A 152 2.62 -15.08 0.74
N ASP A 153 3.94 -15.30 0.79
CA ASP A 153 4.55 -16.60 0.61
C ASP A 153 4.95 -17.17 1.98
N LEU A 154 4.42 -18.36 2.27
CA LEU A 154 4.66 -19.06 3.54
C LEU A 154 6.11 -19.52 3.67
N ASP A 155 6.77 -19.87 2.56
CA ASP A 155 8.17 -20.32 2.57
C ASP A 155 9.10 -19.13 2.88
N ASP A 156 8.80 -17.95 2.33
CA ASP A 156 9.50 -16.70 2.66
C ASP A 156 9.30 -16.32 4.13
N LEU A 157 8.10 -16.54 4.69
CA LEU A 157 7.84 -16.30 6.11
C LEU A 157 8.62 -17.28 6.99
N GLU A 158 8.60 -18.57 6.67
CA GLU A 158 9.31 -19.60 7.43
C GLU A 158 10.83 -19.31 7.43
N ALA A 159 11.41 -19.03 6.25
CA ALA A 159 12.81 -18.64 6.14
C ALA A 159 13.12 -17.36 6.94
N PHE A 160 12.21 -16.38 6.94
CA PHE A 160 12.36 -15.18 7.76
C PHE A 160 12.34 -15.49 9.27
N ILE A 161 11.41 -16.33 9.74
CA ILE A 161 11.33 -16.74 11.14
C ILE A 161 12.57 -17.53 11.55
N GLU A 162 13.01 -18.50 10.75
CA GLU A 162 14.23 -19.27 11.03
C GLU A 162 15.45 -18.35 11.12
N ASN A 163 15.56 -17.38 10.21
CA ASN A 163 16.66 -16.43 10.22
C ASN A 163 16.59 -15.48 11.43
N LEU A 164 15.41 -15.09 11.89
CA LEU A 164 15.26 -14.32 13.12
C LEU A 164 15.68 -15.10 14.37
N VAL A 165 15.43 -16.41 14.41
CA VAL A 165 15.88 -17.28 15.50
C VAL A 165 17.41 -17.40 15.50
N ARG A 166 18.01 -17.59 14.31
CA ARG A 166 19.47 -17.73 14.16
C ARG A 166 20.22 -16.41 14.34
N THR A 167 19.64 -15.32 13.87
CA THR A 167 20.21 -13.97 13.89
C THR A 167 19.19 -13.01 14.51
N PRO A 168 19.13 -12.90 15.84
CA PRO A 168 18.17 -12.03 16.50
C PRO A 168 18.38 -10.57 16.08
N LEU A 169 17.28 -9.82 16.09
CA LEU A 169 17.34 -8.40 15.74
C LEU A 169 18.28 -7.66 16.70
N PRO A 170 19.15 -6.78 16.18
CA PRO A 170 20.02 -5.99 17.03
C PRO A 170 19.22 -5.11 18.01
N THR A 171 19.74 -4.89 19.22
CA THR A 171 19.03 -4.22 20.33
C THR A 171 18.47 -2.84 19.98
N ASN A 172 19.20 -2.07 19.14
CA ASN A 172 18.73 -0.77 18.66
C ASN A 172 17.46 -0.89 17.81
N ARG A 173 17.33 -1.94 17.00
CA ARG A 173 16.15 -2.20 16.18
C ARG A 173 14.96 -2.64 17.02
N LEU A 174 15.20 -3.44 18.06
CA LEU A 174 14.16 -3.81 19.02
C LEU A 174 13.62 -2.59 19.77
N ARG A 175 14.50 -1.68 20.22
CA ARG A 175 14.09 -0.42 20.86
C ARG A 175 13.23 0.44 19.94
N LEU A 176 13.62 0.60 18.67
CA LEU A 176 12.81 1.34 17.69
C LEU A 176 11.42 0.74 17.50
N LEU A 177 11.27 -0.59 17.54
CA LEU A 177 9.95 -1.23 17.43
C LEU A 177 9.10 -0.99 18.69
N GLN A 178 9.71 -1.00 19.87
CA GLN A 178 9.02 -0.68 21.13
C GLN A 178 8.56 0.78 21.18
N ASP A 179 9.41 1.71 20.73
CA ASP A 179 9.04 3.13 20.62
C ASP A 179 7.89 3.32 19.63
N LEU A 180 7.93 2.62 18.49
CA LEU A 180 6.87 2.68 17.49
C LEU A 180 5.56 2.12 18.02
N GLU A 181 5.56 0.95 18.70
CA GLU A 181 4.38 0.38 19.35
C GLU A 181 3.77 1.35 20.37
N THR A 182 4.62 2.05 21.13
CA THR A 182 4.17 3.01 22.13
C THR A 182 3.40 4.18 21.51
N VAL A 183 3.81 4.64 20.32
CA VAL A 183 3.18 5.77 19.62
C VAL A 183 1.96 5.34 18.79
N THR A 184 1.89 4.10 18.31
CA THR A 184 0.78 3.62 17.46
C THR A 184 -0.38 2.98 18.24
N ARG A 185 -0.25 2.77 19.55
CA ARG A 185 -1.31 2.20 20.40
C ARG A 185 -2.37 3.21 20.87
N THR A 186 -2.19 4.51 20.59
CA THR A 186 -3.15 5.61 20.84
C THR A 186 -3.97 5.91 19.61
#